data_AF-A0A645JBW8-F1
#
_entry.id   AF-A0A645JBW8-F1
#
_cell.length_a   1.000
_cell.length_b   1.000
_cell.length_c   1.000
_cell.angle_alpha   90.00
_cell.angle_beta   90.00
_cell.angle_gamma   90.00
#
_symmetry.space_group_name_H-M   'P 1'
#
loop_
_entity.id
_entity.type
_entity.pdbx_description
1 polymer ?
#
loop_
_entity_poly.entity_id
_entity_poly.type
_entity_poly.pdbx_seq_one_letter_code
_entity_poly.pdbx_strand_id
1 'polypeptide(L)' 'MPDKLLKGKSARLIITADSPSWFNSLFMGKPAINQLKRGTLQFCGVNPVKVTYIAPLKNSTEAFRKKHLLKMCELGQQLD' A
#
# COMPACT_ATOMS: atom_id res chain seq x y z
N MET A 1 21.62 -7.13 12.52
CA MET A 1 20.65 -6.31 11.76
C MET A 1 21.08 -4.85 11.86
N PRO A 2 20.90 -4.02 10.83
CA PRO A 2 21.27 -2.61 10.90
C PRO A 2 20.40 -1.85 11.90
N ASP A 3 20.88 -0.68 12.32
CA ASP A 3 20.15 0.19 13.22
C ASP A 3 18.85 0.70 12.58
N LYS A 4 17.76 0.56 13.34
CA LYS A 4 16.42 1.01 12.92
C LYS A 4 16.25 2.47 13.31
N LEU A 5 16.63 3.37 12.40
CA LEU A 5 16.62 4.83 12.63
C LEU A 5 15.23 5.48 12.48
N LEU A 6 14.22 4.76 11.96
CA LEU A 6 12.87 5.29 11.73
C LEU A 6 11.83 4.76 12.73
N LYS A 7 12.26 4.32 13.91
CA LYS A 7 11.34 3.94 15.00
C LYS A 7 10.41 5.09 15.37
N GLY A 8 9.20 4.76 15.83
CA GLY A 8 8.17 5.74 16.20
C GLY A 8 7.42 6.35 15.02
N LYS A 9 7.77 6.01 13.78
CA LYS A 9 7.05 6.45 12.58
C LYS A 9 6.08 5.37 12.10
N SER A 10 4.94 5.80 11.56
CA SER A 10 3.99 4.97 10.81
C SER A 10 4.08 5.28 9.31
N ALA A 11 3.49 4.43 8.47
CA ALA A 11 3.36 4.71 7.04
C ALA A 11 2.07 4.12 6.44
N ARG A 12 1.65 4.69 5.31
CA ARG A 12 0.58 4.16 4.46
C ARG A 12 1.07 4.04 3.02
N LEU A 13 1.04 2.83 2.49
CA LEU A 13 1.30 2.55 1.08
C LEU A 13 -0.02 2.52 0.31
N ILE A 14 -0.14 3.36 -0.73
CA ILE A 14 -1.24 3.34 -1.69
C ILE A 14 -0.65 2.91 -3.02
N ILE A 15 -1.02 1.74 -3.52
CA ILE A 15 -0.44 1.12 -4.71
C ILE A 15 -1.55 0.96 -5.75
N THR A 16 -1.33 1.51 -6.93
CA THR A 16 -2.15 1.27 -8.12
C THR A 16 -1.49 0.23 -9.01
N ALA A 17 -2.28 -0.63 -9.64
CA ALA A 17 -1.77 -1.65 -10.54
C ALA A 17 -2.89 -2.16 -11.46
N ASP A 18 -2.52 -2.95 -12.47
CA ASP A 18 -3.46 -3.63 -13.36
C ASP A 18 -3.55 -5.14 -13.10
N SER A 19 -2.66 -5.69 -12.29
CA SER A 19 -2.73 -7.09 -11.86
C SER A 19 -3.83 -7.26 -10.82
N PRO A 20 -4.86 -8.11 -11.07
CA PRO A 20 -5.93 -8.35 -10.10
C PRO A 20 -5.39 -8.75 -8.72
N SER A 21 -6.05 -8.30 -7.67
CA SER A 21 -5.60 -8.51 -6.28
C SER A 21 -5.40 -9.98 -5.92
N TRP A 22 -6.24 -10.88 -6.43
CA TRP A 22 -6.09 -12.33 -6.21
C TRP A 22 -4.83 -12.86 -6.88
N PHE A 23 -4.52 -12.42 -8.10
CA PHE A 23 -3.34 -12.87 -8.85
C PHE A 23 -2.07 -12.38 -8.17
N ASN A 24 -2.03 -11.09 -7.84
CA ASN A 24 -0.93 -10.50 -7.07
C ASN A 24 -0.73 -11.21 -5.72
N SER A 25 -1.81 -11.63 -5.05
CA SER A 25 -1.72 -12.29 -3.74
C SER A 25 -1.33 -13.77 -3.82
N LEU A 26 -2.01 -14.55 -4.66
CA LEU A 26 -1.94 -16.01 -4.64
C LEU A 26 -0.82 -16.56 -5.54
N PHE A 27 -0.53 -15.89 -6.66
CA PHE A 27 0.47 -16.35 -7.62
C PHE A 27 1.79 -15.60 -7.47
N MET A 28 1.74 -14.27 -7.37
CA MET A 28 2.96 -13.46 -7.30
C MET A 28 3.50 -13.28 -5.87
N GLY A 29 2.71 -13.60 -4.84
CA GLY A 29 3.13 -13.43 -3.44
C GLY A 29 3.31 -11.97 -3.01
N LYS A 30 2.63 -11.01 -3.66
CA LYS A 30 2.64 -9.57 -3.37
C LYS A 30 4.05 -8.95 -3.39
N PRO A 31 4.82 -9.07 -4.50
CA PRO A 31 6.26 -8.78 -4.49
C PRO A 31 6.54 -7.30 -4.18
N ALA A 32 5.89 -6.37 -4.87
CA ALA A 32 6.05 -4.93 -4.63
C ALA A 32 5.62 -4.51 -3.20
N ILE A 33 4.52 -5.08 -2.69
CA ILE A 33 4.04 -4.80 -1.34
C ILE A 33 5.07 -5.30 -0.32
N ASN A 34 5.57 -6.53 -0.46
CA ASN A 34 6.52 -7.11 0.49
C ASN A 34 7.88 -6.41 0.45
N GLN A 35 8.36 -6.05 -0.75
CA GLN A 35 9.60 -5.29 -0.92
C GLN A 35 9.52 -3.96 -0.16
N LEU A 36 8.48 -3.15 -0.42
CA LEU A 36 8.35 -1.83 0.23
C LEU A 36 7.97 -1.94 1.71
N LYS A 37 7.00 -2.77 2.06
CA LYS A 37 6.51 -2.89 3.43
C LYS A 37 7.55 -3.53 4.35
N ARG A 38 8.02 -4.73 4.00
CA ARG A 38 8.89 -5.55 4.85
C ARG A 38 10.35 -5.28 4.58
N GLY A 39 10.73 -5.31 3.29
CA GLY A 39 12.13 -5.17 2.86
C GLY A 39 12.70 -3.76 3.03
N THR A 40 11.86 -2.73 3.05
CA THR A 40 12.30 -1.34 3.20
C THR A 40 11.77 -0.69 4.49
N LEU A 41 10.46 -0.44 4.60
CA LEU A 41 9.91 0.39 5.68
C LEU A 41 10.05 -0.25 7.07
N GLN A 42 9.54 -1.47 7.24
CA GLN A 42 9.62 -2.19 8.52
C GLN A 42 11.07 -2.58 8.86
N PHE A 43 11.89 -2.84 7.83
CA PHE A 43 13.32 -3.06 7.99
C PHE A 43 14.00 -1.85 8.64
N CYS A 44 13.71 -0.63 8.16
CA CYS A 44 14.23 0.63 8.72
C CYS A 44 13.59 1.05 10.06
N GLY A 45 12.53 0.36 10.52
CA GLY A 45 11.88 0.61 11.82
C GLY A 45 10.52 1.30 11.77
N VAL A 46 9.97 1.59 10.58
CA VAL A 46 8.62 2.16 10.43
C VAL A 46 7.58 1.09 10.75
N ASN A 47 6.72 1.34 11.74
CA ASN A 47 5.66 0.42 12.15
C ASN A 47 4.56 1.19 12.92
N PRO A 48 3.27 1.07 12.57
CA PRO A 48 2.68 0.20 11.55
C PRO A 48 2.82 0.72 10.11
N VAL A 49 2.82 -0.21 9.14
CA VAL A 49 2.72 0.09 7.69
C VAL A 49 1.39 -0.46 7.14
N LYS A 50 0.43 0.44 6.89
CA LYS A 50 -0.88 0.13 6.30
C LYS A 50 -0.78 0.11 4.78
N VAL A 51 -1.54 -0.75 4.10
CA VAL A 51 -1.48 -0.92 2.63
C VAL A 51 -2.87 -0.86 2.03
N THR A 52 -3.04 -0.08 0.98
CA THR A 52 -4.19 -0.10 0.08
C THR A 52 -3.70 -0.45 -1.32
N TYR A 53 -4.25 -1.50 -1.92
CA TYR A 53 -3.92 -1.92 -3.28
C TYR A 53 -5.16 -1.74 -4.17
N ILE A 54 -5.01 -1.00 -5.27
CA ILE A 54 -6.08 -0.56 -6.16
C ILE A 54 -5.79 -1.14 -7.55
N ALA A 55 -6.54 -2.17 -7.92
CA ALA A 55 -6.40 -2.84 -9.22
C ALA A 55 -7.70 -3.54 -9.65
N PRO A 56 -7.96 -3.68 -10.97
CA PRO A 56 -7.19 -3.11 -12.08
C PRO A 56 -7.56 -1.64 -12.35
N LEU A 57 -6.65 -0.81 -12.87
CA LEU A 57 -6.88 0.65 -13.04
C LEU A 57 -7.09 1.07 -14.50
N LYS A 58 -6.35 0.48 -15.45
CA LYS A 58 -6.33 0.86 -16.87
C LYS A 58 -7.73 0.89 -17.49
N ASN A 59 -8.51 -0.16 -17.24
CA ASN A 59 -9.87 -0.32 -17.76
C ASN A 59 -10.96 -0.16 -16.68
N SER A 60 -10.65 0.47 -15.55
CA SER A 60 -11.63 0.69 -14.49
C SER A 60 -12.66 1.76 -14.85
N THR A 61 -13.86 1.67 -14.29
CA THR A 61 -14.89 2.72 -14.45
C THR A 61 -14.53 4.00 -13.70
N GLU A 62 -15.13 5.12 -14.12
CA GLU A 62 -15.00 6.39 -13.40
C GLU A 62 -15.50 6.29 -11.96
N ALA A 63 -16.61 5.56 -11.74
CA ALA A 63 -17.17 5.31 -10.42
C ALA A 63 -16.17 4.57 -9.50
N PHE A 64 -15.46 3.58 -10.03
CA PHE A 64 -14.39 2.88 -9.29
C PHE A 64 -13.28 3.84 -8.87
N ARG A 65 -12.80 4.67 -9.80
CA ARG A 65 -11.75 5.67 -9.53
C ARG A 65 -12.20 6.70 -8.49
N LYS A 66 -13.41 7.26 -8.64
CA LYS A 66 -14.00 8.21 -7.68
C LYS A 66 -14.12 7.61 -6.28
N LYS A 67 -14.63 6.38 -6.17
CA LYS A 67 -14.73 5.66 -4.88
C LYS A 67 -13.37 5.55 -4.20
N HIS A 68 -12.32 5.17 -4.95
CA HIS A 68 -10.99 5.04 -4.39
C HIS A 68 -10.35 6.39 -4.03
N LEU A 69 -10.55 7.43 -4.84
CA LEU A 69 -10.10 8.79 -4.53
C LEU A 69 -10.72 9.31 -3.25
N LEU A 70 -12.04 9.23 -3.11
CA LEU A 70 -12.75 9.61 -1.88
C LEU A 70 -12.21 8.84 -0.69
N LYS A 71 -11.98 7.53 -0.86
CA LYS A 71 -11.39 6.72 0.22
C LYS A 71 -9.99 7.19 0.60
N MET A 72 -9.16 7.63 -0.35
CA MET A 72 -7.81 8.11 -0.03
C MET A 72 -7.84 9.47 0.66
N CYS A 73 -8.80 10.34 0.30
CA CYS A 73 -9.05 11.60 1.01
C CYS A 73 -9.43 11.35 2.47
N GLU A 74 -10.39 10.46 2.74
CA GLU A 74 -10.77 10.08 4.11
C GLU A 74 -9.57 9.55 4.91
N LEU A 75 -8.79 8.65 4.31
CA LEU A 75 -7.63 8.06 4.97
C LEU A 75 -6.51 9.08 5.22
N GLY A 76 -6.38 10.12 4.40
CA GLY A 76 -5.44 11.22 4.58
C GLY A 76 -5.89 12.19 5.68
N GLN A 77 -7.20 12.40 5.85
CA GLN A 77 -7.75 13.21 6.94
C GLN A 77 -7.64 12.51 8.30
N GLN A 78 -7.66 11.18 8.33
CA GLN A 78 -7.49 10.35 9.52
C GLN A 78 -6.01 10.08 9.87
N LEU A 79 -5.09 10.92 9.40
CA LEU A 79 -3.68 10.83 9.78
C LEU A 79 -3.49 11.44 11.17
N ASP A 80 -3.79 10.64 12.19
CA ASP A 80 -3.26 10.80 13.55
C ASP A 80 -1.86 10.15 13.64
#